data_AF-A0A7J8UWA8-F1
#
_entry.id   AF-A0A7J8UWA8-F1
#
_cell.length_a   1.000
_cell.length_b   1.000
_cell.length_c   1.000
_cell.angle_alpha   90.00
_cell.angle_beta   90.00
_cell.angle_gamma   90.00
#
_symmetry.space_group_name_H-M   'P 1'
#
loop_
_entity.id
_entity.type
_entity.pdbx_description
1 polymer ?
#
loop_
_entity_poly.entity_id
_entity_poly.type
_entity_poly.pdbx_seq_one_letter_code
_entity_poly.pdbx_strand_id
1 'polypeptide(L)'
;MCTLNRSSQTRTKPHHSHTFRNVKELKKAGIWLKASKTSCLSDISFNHIFFVGKLRLPPITFDDSTMNLIAYEMCPDFKNDFTVTSYMDFLDSLIDEAEDVKELRGAGILYNRLGGDEEVAKLIKKMNTDVVRSQTTYSEVKQQIYNHCKNMWIQYPAQAYHTCFRTRWTFFAFVGAIAALFVSSLQTHYTIHQPK
;
A
#
# COMPACT_ATOMS: atom_id res chain seq x y z
N MET A 1 -22.50 36.74 38.96
CA MET A 1 -22.93 36.17 37.68
C MET A 1 -21.74 36.18 36.74
N CYS A 2 -21.07 35.04 36.55
CA CYS A 2 -20.03 34.88 35.54
C CYS A 2 -20.39 33.66 34.69
N THR A 3 -20.49 33.92 33.39
CA THR A 3 -21.04 33.07 32.35
C THR A 3 -20.10 31.92 32.00
N LEU A 4 -20.64 30.70 31.95
CA LEU A 4 -20.00 29.52 31.38
C LEU A 4 -19.82 29.74 29.87
N ASN A 5 -18.58 29.98 29.44
CA ASN A 5 -18.23 30.01 28.02
C ASN A 5 -18.10 28.57 27.50
N ARG A 6 -19.11 28.15 26.75
CA ARG A 6 -19.21 26.89 26.02
C ARG A 6 -18.36 27.01 24.75
N SER A 7 -17.06 26.73 24.83
CA SER A 7 -16.24 26.54 23.64
C SER A 7 -16.65 25.24 22.96
N SER A 8 -17.31 25.39 21.81
CA SER A 8 -17.66 24.36 20.85
C SER A 8 -16.43 23.51 20.51
N GLN A 9 -16.43 22.26 21.02
CA GLN A 9 -15.64 21.19 20.41
C GLN A 9 -16.12 21.03 18.97
N THR A 10 -15.43 21.66 18.04
CA THR A 10 -15.44 21.24 16.65
C THR A 10 -14.89 19.82 16.63
N ARG A 11 -15.78 18.83 16.54
CA ARG A 11 -15.43 17.46 16.16
C ARG A 11 -14.70 17.52 14.84
N THR A 12 -13.38 17.62 14.87
CA THR A 12 -12.53 17.29 13.74
C THR A 12 -12.81 15.82 13.44
N LYS A 13 -13.54 15.59 12.34
CA LYS A 13 -13.75 14.26 11.78
C LYS A 13 -12.38 13.58 11.68
N PRO A 14 -12.24 12.29 12.04
CA PRO A 14 -11.00 11.59 11.78
C PRO A 14 -10.79 11.66 10.27
N HIS A 15 -9.78 12.41 9.84
CA HIS A 15 -9.33 12.33 8.46
C HIS A 15 -8.87 10.89 8.31
N HIS A 16 -9.62 10.08 7.55
CA HIS A 16 -9.15 8.77 7.15
C HIS A 16 -7.89 9.04 6.33
N SER A 17 -6.74 9.01 6.99
CA SER A 17 -5.45 8.83 6.36
C SER A 17 -5.66 7.69 5.39
N HIS A 18 -5.38 7.94 4.11
CA HIS A 18 -5.34 6.90 3.11
C HIS A 18 -4.15 6.01 3.48
N THR A 19 -4.34 5.11 4.45
CA THR A 19 -3.30 4.28 5.01
C THR A 19 -2.85 3.32 3.92
N PHE A 20 -1.76 3.65 3.26
CA PHE A 20 -0.99 2.65 2.54
C PHE A 20 -0.54 1.63 3.59
N ARG A 21 -0.66 0.35 3.24
CA ARG A 21 -0.41 -0.73 4.18
C ARG A 21 1.10 -0.91 4.43
N ASN A 22 1.44 -1.56 5.55
CA ASN A 22 2.82 -1.90 5.95
C ASN A 22 3.61 -2.67 4.88
N VAL A 23 4.92 -2.84 5.08
CA VAL A 23 5.83 -3.49 4.11
C VAL A 23 5.31 -4.84 3.65
N LYS A 24 4.83 -5.68 4.57
CA LYS A 24 4.25 -7.00 4.26
C LYS A 24 3.13 -6.91 3.22
N GLU A 25 2.23 -5.96 3.40
CA GLU A 25 1.10 -5.76 2.49
C GLU A 25 1.53 -5.11 1.18
N LEU A 26 2.53 -4.22 1.18
CA LEU A 26 3.12 -3.72 -0.07
C LEU A 26 3.71 -4.87 -0.89
N LYS A 27 4.42 -5.80 -0.27
CA LYS A 27 4.94 -6.99 -0.95
C LYS A 27 3.83 -7.87 -1.53
N LYS A 28 2.78 -8.14 -0.75
CA LYS A 28 1.57 -8.83 -1.27
C LYS A 28 0.92 -8.05 -2.41
N ALA A 29 1.06 -6.73 -2.40
CA ALA A 29 0.58 -5.86 -3.45
C ALA A 29 1.44 -5.86 -4.72
N GLY A 30 2.52 -6.65 -4.77
CA GLY A 30 3.47 -6.67 -5.89
C GLY A 30 4.45 -5.49 -5.87
N ILE A 31 4.57 -4.78 -4.74
CA ILE A 31 5.48 -3.65 -4.57
C ILE A 31 6.79 -4.10 -3.93
N TRP A 32 7.90 -3.80 -4.61
CA TRP A 32 9.24 -4.18 -4.19
C TRP A 32 9.95 -2.97 -3.59
N LEU A 33 10.53 -3.18 -2.40
CA LEU A 33 11.36 -2.18 -1.73
C LEU A 33 12.78 -2.20 -2.30
N LYS A 34 13.38 -1.02 -2.47
CA LYS A 34 14.78 -0.89 -2.86
C LYS A 34 15.43 0.35 -2.23
N ALA A 35 16.65 0.23 -1.75
CA ALA A 35 17.45 1.39 -1.36
C ALA A 35 17.68 2.35 -2.56
N SER A 36 17.52 3.65 -2.32
CA SER A 36 17.95 4.67 -3.27
C SER A 36 19.47 4.73 -3.35
N LYS A 37 19.98 5.29 -4.45
CA LYS A 37 21.41 5.52 -4.65
C LYS A 37 21.91 6.75 -3.88
N THR A 38 21.01 7.66 -3.51
CA THR A 38 21.33 8.88 -2.80
C THR A 38 20.99 8.72 -1.31
N SER A 39 21.68 9.47 -0.47
CA SER A 39 21.37 9.61 0.96
C SER A 39 20.44 10.79 1.23
N CYS A 40 19.85 11.40 0.18
CA CYS A 40 18.95 12.53 0.33
C CYS A 40 17.57 12.02 0.75
N LEU A 41 17.08 12.41 1.93
CA LEU A 41 15.80 11.92 2.48
C LEU A 41 14.59 12.27 1.62
N SER A 42 14.70 13.29 0.76
CA SER A 42 13.69 13.67 -0.23
C SER A 42 13.64 12.75 -1.45
N ASP A 43 14.63 11.89 -1.68
CA ASP A 43 14.72 10.99 -2.85
C ASP A 43 13.89 9.70 -2.64
N ILE A 44 12.61 9.90 -2.32
CA ILE A 44 11.61 8.83 -2.33
C ILE A 44 10.94 8.82 -3.68
N SER A 45 10.91 7.66 -4.34
CA SER A 45 10.18 7.51 -5.61
C SER A 45 9.45 6.20 -5.70
N PHE A 46 8.26 6.25 -6.30
CA PHE A 46 7.49 5.08 -6.66
C PHE A 46 7.39 4.97 -8.17
N ASN A 47 7.74 3.80 -8.70
CA ASN A 47 7.57 3.47 -10.11
C ASN A 47 6.75 2.20 -10.22
N HIS A 48 5.86 2.11 -11.21
CA HIS A 48 5.11 0.88 -11.45
C HIS A 48 5.16 0.50 -12.92
N ILE A 49 5.17 -0.81 -13.18
CA ILE A 49 5.12 -1.41 -14.51
C ILE A 49 4.08 -2.53 -14.43
N PHE A 50 2.93 -2.33 -15.08
CA PHE A 50 1.77 -3.21 -14.98
C PHE A 50 1.41 -3.51 -13.51
N PHE A 51 1.57 -4.76 -13.08
CA PHE A 51 1.20 -5.28 -11.76
C PHE A 51 2.35 -5.22 -10.74
N VAL A 52 3.52 -4.71 -11.14
CA VAL A 52 4.71 -4.65 -10.28
C VAL A 52 5.02 -3.20 -9.93
N GLY A 53 5.02 -2.90 -8.64
CA GLY A 53 5.47 -1.62 -8.10
C GLY A 53 6.90 -1.69 -7.58
N LYS A 54 7.59 -0.55 -7.57
CA LYS A 54 8.92 -0.41 -7.01
C LYS A 54 8.99 0.87 -6.21
N LEU A 55 9.10 0.73 -4.90
CA LEU A 55 9.29 1.82 -3.96
C LEU A 55 10.77 1.95 -3.62
N ARG A 56 11.35 3.11 -3.95
CA ARG A 56 12.73 3.46 -3.64
C ARG A 56 12.77 4.39 -2.44
N LEU A 57 13.61 4.04 -1.46
CA LEU A 57 13.75 4.78 -0.21
C LEU A 57 15.22 5.08 0.09
N PRO A 58 15.56 6.31 0.50
CA PRO A 58 16.91 6.66 0.94
C PRO A 58 17.37 5.78 2.11
N PRO A 59 18.59 5.23 2.08
CA PRO A 59 19.11 4.48 3.21
C PRO A 59 19.28 5.40 4.42
N ILE A 60 18.79 4.98 5.59
CA ILE A 60 18.96 5.68 6.86
C ILE A 60 19.60 4.76 7.89
N THR A 61 20.55 5.31 8.66
CA THR A 61 21.10 4.62 9.83
C THR A 61 20.36 5.13 11.05
N PHE A 62 19.81 4.23 11.83
CA PHE A 62 19.09 4.55 13.04
C PHE A 62 20.03 4.40 14.23
N ASP A 63 20.44 5.56 14.76
CA ASP A 63 21.45 5.75 15.80
C ASP A 63 21.11 6.98 16.68
N ASP A 64 21.94 7.25 17.69
CA ASP A 64 21.79 8.40 18.58
C ASP A 64 21.82 9.73 17.82
N SER A 65 22.61 9.81 16.73
CA SER A 65 22.68 11.00 15.86
C SER A 65 21.32 11.30 15.24
N THR A 66 20.62 10.28 14.76
CA THR A 66 19.29 10.40 14.17
C THR A 66 18.25 10.83 15.19
N MET A 67 18.32 10.29 16.41
CA MET A 67 17.46 10.74 17.51
C MET A 67 17.72 12.21 17.87
N ASN A 68 19.00 12.63 17.88
CA ASN A 68 19.37 14.03 18.11
C ASN A 68 18.87 14.96 16.98
N LEU A 69 18.92 14.52 15.72
CA LEU A 69 18.37 15.29 14.59
C LEU A 69 16.86 15.45 14.69
N ILE A 70 16.12 14.41 15.09
CA ILE A 70 14.67 14.50 15.31
C ILE A 70 14.39 15.47 16.47
N ALA A 71 15.10 15.35 17.59
CA ALA A 71 14.95 16.26 18.73
C ALA A 71 15.27 17.72 18.35
N TYR A 72 16.26 17.92 17.48
CA TYR A 72 16.62 19.23 16.94
C TYR A 72 15.52 19.82 16.06
N GLU A 73 14.94 19.02 15.14
CA GLU A 73 13.82 19.47 14.30
C GLU A 73 12.55 19.77 15.11
N MET A 74 12.34 19.06 16.22
CA MET A 74 11.18 19.23 17.10
C MET A 74 11.28 20.44 18.04
N CYS A 75 12.42 21.15 18.06
CA CYS A 75 12.57 22.34 18.88
C CYS A 75 11.72 23.50 18.33
N PRO A 76 10.78 24.06 19.11
CA PRO A 76 9.86 25.10 18.62
C PRO A 76 10.57 26.41 18.23
N ASP A 77 11.77 26.64 18.77
CA ASP A 77 12.56 27.85 18.53
C ASP A 77 13.37 27.77 17.23
N PHE A 78 13.41 26.60 16.57
CA PHE A 78 14.22 26.36 15.39
C PHE A 78 13.39 26.25 14.11
N LYS A 79 13.65 27.13 13.13
CA LYS A 79 13.03 27.03 11.80
C LYS A 79 13.74 25.96 10.97
N ASN A 80 13.06 24.85 10.75
CA ASN A 80 13.49 23.77 9.88
C ASN A 80 12.34 23.31 8.97
N ASP A 81 12.65 22.44 8.00
CA ASP A 81 11.70 21.89 7.03
C ASP A 81 11.13 20.53 7.45
N PHE A 82 11.44 20.06 8.67
CA PHE A 82 11.03 18.78 9.24
C PHE A 82 11.35 17.59 8.32
N THR A 83 12.47 17.66 7.59
CA THR A 83 12.83 16.63 6.60
C THR A 83 13.03 15.25 7.24
N VAL A 84 13.79 15.17 8.34
CA VAL A 84 14.07 13.91 9.04
C VAL A 84 12.77 13.37 9.62
N THR A 85 12.03 14.23 10.32
CA THR A 85 10.75 13.90 10.95
C THR A 85 9.71 13.41 9.93
N SER A 86 9.56 14.11 8.81
CA SER A 86 8.65 13.72 7.72
C SER A 86 9.04 12.36 7.13
N TYR A 87 10.35 12.09 7.02
CA TYR A 87 10.85 10.80 6.55
C TYR A 87 10.55 9.68 7.55
N MET A 88 10.71 9.96 8.84
CA MET A 88 10.39 9.00 9.91
C MET A 88 8.89 8.71 9.99
N ASP A 89 8.01 9.68 9.75
CA ASP A 89 6.55 9.45 9.60
C ASP A 89 6.24 8.54 8.40
N PHE A 90 6.95 8.74 7.28
CA PHE A 90 6.81 7.86 6.12
C PHE A 90 7.27 6.43 6.42
N LEU A 91 8.40 6.25 7.13
CA LEU A 91 8.87 4.92 7.54
C LEU A 91 7.94 4.25 8.56
N ASP A 92 7.40 5.00 9.52
CA ASP A 92 6.44 4.47 10.50
C ASP A 92 5.17 3.94 9.83
N SER A 93 4.69 4.63 8.81
CA SER A 93 3.54 4.14 8.04
C SER A 93 3.85 2.89 7.19
N LEU A 94 5.13 2.52 7.02
CA LEU A 94 5.55 1.24 6.46
C LEU A 94 5.73 0.14 7.52
N ILE A 95 5.95 0.49 8.79
CA ILE A 95 6.34 -0.45 9.84
C ILE A 95 5.18 -0.67 10.81
N ASP A 96 4.65 -1.89 10.84
CA ASP A 96 3.65 -2.29 11.84
C ASP A 96 4.25 -3.26 12.86
N GLU A 97 5.07 -4.21 12.38
CA GLU A 97 5.73 -5.24 13.18
C GLU A 97 7.25 -5.30 12.95
N ALA A 98 7.97 -6.03 13.83
CA ALA A 98 9.42 -6.20 13.72
C ALA A 98 9.86 -6.84 12.39
N GLU A 99 9.00 -7.66 11.78
CA GLU A 99 9.28 -8.25 10.46
C GLU A 99 9.35 -7.18 9.36
N ASP A 100 8.56 -6.10 9.45
CA ASP A 100 8.64 -5.00 8.48
C ASP A 100 10.00 -4.28 8.58
N VAL A 101 10.53 -4.11 9.81
CA VAL A 101 11.87 -3.57 10.06
C VAL A 101 12.94 -4.45 9.44
N LYS A 102 12.86 -5.76 9.66
CA LYS A 102 13.76 -6.74 9.09
C LYS A 102 13.74 -6.72 7.56
N GLU A 103 12.58 -6.52 6.95
CA GLU A 103 12.43 -6.40 5.51
C GLU A 103 13.05 -5.10 4.95
N LEU A 104 12.90 -3.98 5.65
CA LEU A 104 13.57 -2.72 5.31
C LEU A 104 15.10 -2.84 5.42
N ARG A 105 15.59 -3.56 6.43
CA ARG A 105 17.02 -3.89 6.58
C ARG A 105 17.52 -4.78 5.45
N GLY A 106 16.76 -5.83 5.10
CA GLY A 106 17.08 -6.71 3.99
C GLY A 106 17.12 -5.99 2.63
N ALA A 107 16.32 -4.94 2.47
CA ALA A 107 16.33 -4.07 1.30
C ALA A 107 17.43 -2.98 1.31
N GLY A 108 18.23 -2.90 2.38
CA GLY A 108 19.29 -1.89 2.57
C GLY A 108 18.77 -0.48 2.84
N ILE A 109 17.53 -0.34 3.30
CA ILE A 109 16.86 0.95 3.52
C ILE A 109 17.04 1.42 4.96
N LEU A 110 17.09 0.49 5.91
CA LEU A 110 17.23 0.77 7.32
C LEU A 110 18.47 0.04 7.85
N TYR A 111 19.34 0.75 8.57
CA TYR A 111 20.49 0.18 9.26
C TYR A 111 20.34 0.46 10.75
N ASN A 112 20.21 -0.58 11.56
CA ASN A 112 19.97 -0.44 13.00
C ASN A 112 21.28 -0.53 13.79
N ARG A 113 21.53 0.44 14.68
CA ARG A 113 22.62 0.42 15.67
C ARG A 113 22.15 0.46 17.13
N LEU A 114 20.84 0.50 17.38
CA LEU A 114 20.24 0.78 18.69
C LEU A 114 19.56 -0.43 19.36
N GLY A 115 19.51 -1.60 18.73
CA GLY A 115 18.90 -2.78 19.34
C GLY A 115 18.56 -3.89 18.35
N GLY A 116 17.57 -4.73 18.68
CA GLY A 116 16.94 -5.65 17.75
C GLY A 116 15.86 -4.98 16.91
N ASP A 117 15.26 -5.73 16.00
CA ASP A 117 14.24 -5.21 15.08
C ASP A 117 12.94 -4.81 15.81
N GLU A 118 12.64 -5.46 16.93
CA GLU A 118 11.47 -5.15 17.76
C GLU A 118 11.63 -3.84 18.52
N GLU A 119 12.82 -3.58 19.07
CA GLU A 119 13.14 -2.34 19.76
C GLU A 119 13.06 -1.15 18.80
N VAL A 120 13.53 -1.31 17.56
CA VAL A 120 13.44 -0.26 16.53
C VAL A 120 11.99 0.01 16.13
N ALA A 121 11.18 -1.03 15.90
CA ALA A 121 9.77 -0.84 15.58
C ALA A 121 9.05 -0.05 16.70
N LYS A 122 9.30 -0.42 17.96
CA LYS A 122 8.76 0.27 19.14
C LYS A 122 9.24 1.73 19.23
N LEU A 123 10.51 1.97 18.96
CA LEU A 123 11.10 3.31 19.06
C LEU A 123 10.55 4.24 17.97
N ILE A 124 10.49 3.79 16.72
CA ILE A 124 9.89 4.56 15.60
C ILE A 124 8.44 4.93 15.91
N LYS A 125 7.65 3.96 16.37
CA LYS A 125 6.24 4.16 16.72
C LYS A 125 6.04 5.13 17.88
N LYS A 126 6.91 5.04 18.89
CA LYS A 126 6.89 5.97 20.04
C LYS A 126 7.22 7.39 19.59
N MET A 127 8.28 7.58 18.81
CA MET A 127 8.69 8.89 18.31
C MET A 127 7.59 9.56 17.49
N ASN A 128 6.94 8.85 16.57
CA ASN A 128 5.90 9.44 15.72
C ASN A 128 4.53 9.64 16.42
N THR A 129 4.34 9.08 17.61
CA THR A 129 3.14 9.37 18.42
C THR A 129 3.18 10.79 18.99
N ASP A 130 4.38 11.30 19.28
CA ASP A 130 4.59 12.59 19.95
C ASP A 130 4.80 13.76 18.97
N VAL A 131 4.78 13.50 17.66
CA VAL A 131 5.13 14.48 16.63
C VAL A 131 3.89 14.97 15.85
N VAL A 132 3.77 16.29 15.72
CA VAL A 132 2.75 16.93 14.87
C VAL A 132 3.04 16.59 13.40
N ARG A 133 2.21 15.72 12.83
CA ARG A 133 2.41 15.16 11.48
C ARG A 133 2.43 16.23 10.40
N SER A 134 3.58 16.35 9.73
CA SER A 134 3.68 16.94 8.39
C SER A 134 3.05 15.96 7.38
N GLN A 135 1.74 16.11 7.14
CA GLN A 135 0.99 15.17 6.29
C GLN A 135 1.31 15.31 4.78
N THR A 136 2.09 16.30 4.37
CA THR A 136 2.14 16.74 2.97
C THR A 136 3.41 16.35 2.21
N THR A 137 4.58 16.20 2.87
CA THR A 137 5.89 16.07 2.20
C THR A 137 5.95 14.92 1.19
N TYR A 138 5.37 13.77 1.52
CA TYR A 138 5.38 12.57 0.65
C TYR A 138 3.97 12.17 0.17
N SER A 139 3.03 13.12 0.18
CA SER A 139 1.64 12.87 -0.18
C SER A 139 1.47 12.30 -1.59
N GLU A 140 2.26 12.78 -2.56
CA GLU A 140 2.23 12.29 -3.93
C GLU A 140 2.64 10.81 -4.01
N VAL A 141 3.76 10.43 -3.38
CA VAL A 141 4.23 9.04 -3.34
C VAL A 141 3.21 8.15 -2.62
N LYS A 142 2.68 8.60 -1.47
CA LYS A 142 1.62 7.88 -0.73
C LYS A 142 0.39 7.65 -1.64
N GLN A 143 0.00 8.65 -2.43
CA GLN A 143 -1.11 8.56 -3.38
C GLN A 143 -0.82 7.60 -4.54
N GLN A 144 0.39 7.61 -5.11
CA GLN A 144 0.78 6.69 -6.17
C GLN A 144 0.76 5.23 -5.69
N ILE A 145 1.27 4.96 -4.49
CA ILE A 145 1.20 3.64 -3.85
C ILE A 145 -0.26 3.23 -3.65
N TYR A 146 -1.08 4.12 -3.09
CA TYR A 146 -2.50 3.85 -2.86
C TYR A 146 -3.23 3.49 -4.15
N ASN A 147 -3.02 4.26 -5.22
CA ASN A 147 -3.63 4.02 -6.52
C ASN A 147 -3.18 2.67 -7.11
N HIS A 148 -1.90 2.32 -6.99
CA HIS A 148 -1.39 1.04 -7.43
C HIS A 148 -2.05 -0.12 -6.67
N CYS A 149 -2.06 -0.09 -5.34
CA CYS A 149 -2.70 -1.12 -4.52
C CYS A 149 -4.20 -1.25 -4.82
N LYS A 150 -4.91 -0.12 -4.96
CA LYS A 150 -6.34 -0.09 -5.30
C LYS A 150 -6.60 -0.73 -6.66
N ASN A 151 -5.83 -0.39 -7.67
CA ASN A 151 -5.95 -1.01 -8.99
C ASN A 151 -5.61 -2.50 -8.93
N MET A 152 -4.58 -2.86 -8.15
CA MET A 152 -4.16 -4.24 -7.95
C MET A 152 -5.28 -5.13 -7.39
N TRP A 153 -6.00 -4.64 -6.36
CA TRP A 153 -7.03 -5.44 -5.70
C TRP A 153 -8.44 -5.33 -6.27
N ILE A 154 -8.77 -4.20 -6.92
CA ILE A 154 -10.13 -3.97 -7.42
C ILE A 154 -10.18 -4.22 -8.93
N GLN A 155 -9.34 -3.53 -9.68
CA GLN A 155 -9.50 -3.44 -11.14
C GLN A 155 -9.08 -4.72 -11.85
N TYR A 156 -7.92 -5.29 -11.51
CA TYR A 156 -7.46 -6.47 -12.23
C TYR A 156 -8.27 -7.73 -11.93
N PRO A 157 -8.68 -8.04 -10.68
CA PRO A 157 -9.59 -9.15 -10.44
C PRO A 157 -10.92 -8.96 -11.15
N ALA A 158 -11.48 -7.74 -11.17
CA ALA A 158 -12.70 -7.44 -11.91
C ALA A 158 -12.53 -7.64 -13.42
N GLN A 159 -11.42 -7.17 -14.00
CA GLN A 159 -11.12 -7.35 -15.43
C GLN A 159 -10.89 -8.82 -15.80
N ALA A 160 -10.16 -9.56 -14.95
CA ALA A 160 -9.95 -11.00 -15.10
C ALA A 160 -11.26 -11.77 -15.00
N TYR A 161 -12.12 -11.41 -14.05
CA TYR A 161 -13.45 -11.98 -13.89
C TYR A 161 -14.31 -11.74 -15.14
N HIS A 162 -14.43 -10.49 -15.60
CA HIS A 162 -15.21 -10.17 -16.80
C HIS A 162 -14.71 -10.91 -18.04
N THR A 163 -13.41 -10.98 -18.26
CA THR A 163 -12.82 -11.62 -19.45
C THR A 163 -12.94 -13.13 -19.38
N CYS A 164 -12.62 -13.75 -18.23
CA CYS A 164 -12.76 -15.20 -18.07
C CYS A 164 -14.21 -15.64 -18.12
N PHE A 165 -15.11 -14.95 -17.40
CA PHE A 165 -16.52 -15.32 -17.35
C PHE A 165 -17.14 -15.16 -18.74
N ARG A 166 -17.01 -14.01 -19.40
CA ARG A 166 -17.60 -13.79 -20.73
C ARG A 166 -17.11 -14.82 -21.74
N THR A 167 -15.80 -15.02 -21.87
CA THR A 167 -15.24 -15.94 -22.86
C THR A 167 -15.62 -17.40 -22.57
N ARG A 168 -15.59 -17.84 -21.31
CA ARG A 168 -15.97 -19.20 -20.93
C ARG A 168 -17.46 -19.48 -21.12
N TRP A 169 -18.35 -18.56 -20.73
CA TRP A 169 -19.79 -18.75 -20.94
C TRP A 169 -20.16 -18.76 -22.42
N THR A 170 -19.51 -17.92 -23.23
CA THR A 170 -19.74 -17.92 -24.67
C THR A 170 -19.33 -19.26 -25.28
N PHE A 171 -18.21 -19.84 -24.80
CA PHE A 171 -17.77 -21.18 -25.20
C PHE A 171 -18.78 -22.28 -24.80
N PHE A 172 -19.26 -22.28 -23.55
CA PHE A 172 -20.28 -23.25 -23.12
C PHE A 172 -21.60 -23.10 -23.89
N ALA A 173 -22.04 -21.88 -24.17
CA ALA A 173 -23.24 -21.63 -24.98
C ALA A 173 -23.08 -22.18 -26.40
N PHE A 174 -21.91 -22.00 -27.01
CA PHE A 174 -21.61 -22.54 -28.33
C PHE A 174 -21.63 -24.07 -28.35
N VAL A 175 -20.98 -24.73 -27.38
CA VAL A 175 -21.01 -26.20 -27.24
C VAL A 175 -22.43 -26.70 -27.04
N GLY A 176 -23.22 -26.02 -26.20
CA GLY A 176 -24.63 -26.35 -25.97
C GLY A 176 -25.48 -26.26 -27.25
N ALA A 177 -25.28 -25.22 -28.06
CA ALA A 177 -25.98 -25.06 -29.33
C ALA A 177 -25.66 -26.19 -30.33
N ILE A 178 -24.40 -26.60 -30.42
CA ILE A 178 -23.99 -27.74 -31.26
C ILE A 178 -24.65 -29.04 -30.77
N ALA A 179 -24.62 -29.30 -29.47
CA ALA A 179 -25.25 -30.48 -28.89
C ALA A 179 -26.76 -30.53 -29.18
N ALA A 180 -27.44 -29.39 -29.07
CA ALA A 180 -28.86 -29.29 -29.41
C ALA A 180 -29.14 -29.64 -30.88
N LEU A 181 -28.32 -29.15 -31.82
CA LEU A 181 -28.45 -29.50 -33.25
C LEU A 181 -28.24 -30.99 -33.52
N PHE A 182 -27.27 -31.62 -32.86
CA PHE A 182 -27.05 -33.06 -32.96
C PHE A 182 -28.25 -33.86 -32.45
N VAL A 183 -28.79 -33.49 -31.28
CA VAL A 183 -29.98 -34.13 -30.71
C VAL A 183 -31.19 -33.97 -31.64
N SER A 184 -31.42 -32.77 -32.19
CA SER A 184 -32.51 -32.55 -33.15
C SER A 184 -32.36 -33.39 -34.42
N SER A 185 -31.13 -33.51 -34.94
CA SER A 185 -30.86 -34.33 -36.13
C SER A 185 -31.14 -35.81 -35.89
N LEU A 186 -30.72 -36.33 -34.74
CA LEU A 186 -31.04 -37.70 -34.33
C LEU A 186 -32.54 -37.89 -34.15
N GLN A 187 -33.22 -36.94 -33.49
CA GLN A 187 -34.67 -36.99 -33.30
C GLN A 187 -35.42 -37.08 -34.63
N THR A 188 -35.10 -36.21 -35.60
CA THR A 188 -35.71 -36.26 -36.93
C THR A 188 -35.43 -37.57 -37.66
N HIS A 189 -34.22 -38.11 -37.56
CA HIS A 189 -33.86 -39.39 -38.16
C HIS A 189 -34.67 -40.55 -37.59
N TYR A 190 -34.78 -40.65 -36.26
CA TYR A 190 -35.58 -41.70 -35.62
C TYR A 190 -37.08 -41.55 -35.91
N THR A 191 -37.61 -40.32 -35.99
CA THR A 191 -39.00 -40.08 -36.38
C THR A 191 -39.31 -40.52 -37.81
N ILE A 192 -38.38 -40.32 -38.75
CA ILE A 192 -38.56 -40.73 -40.16
C ILE A 192 -38.43 -42.25 -40.32
N HIS A 193 -37.53 -42.90 -39.59
CA HIS A 193 -37.26 -44.33 -39.70
C HIS A 193 -38.07 -45.22 -38.75
N GLN A 194 -39.06 -44.68 -38.02
CA GLN A 194 -39.98 -45.52 -37.25
C GLN A 194 -40.87 -46.35 -38.21
N PRO A 195 -40.75 -47.69 -38.23
CA PRO A 195 -41.67 -48.53 -38.96
C PRO A 195 -43.04 -48.51 -38.26
N LYS A 196 -44.11 -48.46 -39.07
CA LYS A 196 -45.50 -48.60 -38.61
C LYS A 196 -45.75 -49.97 -37.97
#